data_AF-A0A359BIQ7-F1
#
_entry.id   AF-A0A359BIQ7-F1
#
_cell.length_a   1.000
_cell.length_b   1.000
_cell.length_c   1.000
_cell.angle_alpha   90.00
_cell.angle_beta   90.00
_cell.angle_gamma   90.00
#
_symmetry.space_group_name_H-M   'P 1'
#
loop_
_entity.id
_entity.type
_entity.pdbx_description
1 polymer ?
#
loop_
_entity_poly.entity_id
_entity_poly.type
_entity_poly.pdbx_seq_one_letter_code
_entity_poly.pdbx_strand_id
1 'polypeptide(L)'
;MPKSSIYSSAKAGIFAYGRSIHQELKKDNIDVTVSLPGYVRTAAHKRAGLDHLERQIPSWMWITAQQAVRETEKASLAKKASIIPGRVYRFARPFLGLNIATSLWGALNRRKNTN
;
A
#
# COMPACT_ATOMS: atom_id res chain seq x y z
N MET A 1 -5.02 -7.09 6.72
CA MET A 1 -6.07 -6.06 6.82
C MET A 1 -7.38 -6.76 7.23
N PRO A 2 -7.84 -6.59 8.47
CA PRO A 2 -9.14 -7.13 8.89
C PRO A 2 -10.25 -6.61 7.98
N LYS A 3 -11.26 -7.43 7.66
CA LYS A 3 -12.42 -7.08 6.81
C LYS A 3 -12.10 -6.78 5.33
N SER A 4 -10.94 -7.19 4.82
CA SER A 4 -10.56 -7.00 3.40
C SER A 4 -9.76 -8.20 2.86
N SER A 5 -10.17 -9.43 3.17
CA SER A 5 -9.45 -10.66 2.84
C SER A 5 -9.22 -10.83 1.33
N ILE A 6 -10.28 -10.72 0.52
CA ILE A 6 -10.22 -10.85 -0.95
C ILE A 6 -9.30 -9.78 -1.56
N TYR A 7 -9.43 -8.53 -1.11
CA TYR A 7 -8.55 -7.45 -1.57
C TYR A 7 -7.09 -7.74 -1.22
N SER A 8 -6.83 -8.18 0.03
CA SER A 8 -5.48 -8.45 0.51
C SER A 8 -4.85 -9.62 -0.23
N SER A 9 -5.59 -10.71 -0.45
CA SER A 9 -5.10 -11.88 -1.18
C SER A 9 -4.81 -11.53 -2.64
N ALA A 10 -5.71 -10.82 -3.32
CA ALA A 10 -5.51 -10.38 -4.70
C ALA A 10 -4.26 -9.49 -4.84
N LYS A 11 -4.07 -8.50 -3.95
CA LYS A 11 -2.90 -7.62 -3.98
C LYS A 11 -1.60 -8.34 -3.64
N ALA A 12 -1.63 -9.31 -2.71
CA ALA A 12 -0.47 -10.15 -2.42
C ALA A 12 -0.10 -11.03 -3.63
N GLY A 13 -1.10 -11.60 -4.31
CA GLY A 13 -0.91 -12.36 -5.55
C GLY A 13 -0.27 -11.52 -6.65
N ILE A 14 -0.77 -10.30 -6.89
CA ILE A 14 -0.18 -9.36 -7.86
C ILE A 14 1.28 -9.04 -7.52
N PHE A 15 1.61 -8.85 -6.24
CA PHE A 15 2.98 -8.58 -5.82
C PHE A 15 3.91 -9.77 -6.07
N ALA A 16 3.48 -10.99 -5.72
CA ALA A 16 4.24 -12.21 -5.99
C ALA A 16 4.45 -12.43 -7.49
N TYR A 17 3.37 -12.30 -8.27
CA TYR A 17 3.39 -12.43 -9.73
C TYR A 17 4.34 -11.43 -10.37
N GLY A 18 4.19 -10.14 -10.06
CA GLY A 18 5.03 -9.07 -10.61
C GLY A 18 6.52 -9.25 -10.32
N ARG A 19 6.88 -9.81 -9.15
CA ARG A 19 8.28 -10.13 -8.82
C ARG A 19 8.82 -11.32 -9.61
N SER A 20 8.00 -12.34 -9.87
CA SER A 20 8.39 -13.49 -10.68
C SER A 20 8.72 -13.06 -12.11
N ILE A 21 7.77 -12.36 -12.75
CA ILE A 21 7.92 -11.93 -14.15
C ILE A 21 9.05 -10.91 -14.33
N HIS A 22 9.34 -10.06 -13.33
CA HIS A 22 10.52 -9.19 -13.36
C HIS A 22 11.82 -9.99 -13.51
N GLN A 23 11.95 -11.15 -12.83
CA GLN A 23 13.14 -12.00 -12.94
C GLN A 23 13.17 -12.75 -14.27
N GLU A 24 12.03 -13.27 -14.70
CA GLU A 24 11.91 -14.04 -15.95
C GLU A 24 12.25 -13.20 -17.19
N LEU A 25 11.77 -11.95 -17.22
CA LEU A 25 11.93 -11.02 -18.35
C LEU A 25 13.23 -10.22 -18.33
N LYS A 26 14.02 -10.32 -17.25
CA LYS A 26 15.30 -9.60 -17.12
C LYS A 26 16.27 -9.96 -18.25
N LYS A 27 16.25 -11.23 -18.70
CA LYS A 27 17.05 -11.72 -19.84
C LYS A 27 16.66 -11.06 -21.17
N ASP A 28 15.42 -10.62 -21.29
CA ASP A 28 14.84 -9.97 -22.47
C ASP A 28 14.98 -8.44 -22.40
N ASN A 29 15.70 -7.92 -21.39
CA ASN A 29 15.85 -6.48 -21.12
C ASN A 29 14.50 -5.75 -20.94
N ILE A 30 13.50 -6.45 -20.40
CA ILE A 30 12.19 -5.89 -20.04
C ILE A 30 12.10 -5.84 -18.52
N ASP A 31 11.95 -4.62 -17.97
CA ASP A 31 11.87 -4.38 -16.54
C ASP A 31 10.42 -4.22 -16.07
N VAL A 32 10.00 -5.02 -15.09
CA VAL A 32 8.69 -4.91 -14.44
C VAL A 32 8.83 -4.33 -13.03
N THR A 33 8.07 -3.28 -12.70
CA THR A 33 8.09 -2.65 -11.38
C THR A 33 6.73 -2.70 -10.71
N VAL A 34 6.66 -3.30 -9.52
CA VAL A 34 5.45 -3.30 -8.70
C VAL A 34 5.45 -2.12 -7.71
N SER A 35 4.48 -1.23 -7.83
CA SER A 35 4.25 -0.16 -6.86
C SER A 35 3.36 -0.64 -5.70
N LEU A 36 3.83 -0.43 -4.47
CA LEU A 36 3.16 -0.82 -3.23
C LEU A 36 2.82 0.42 -2.39
N PRO A 37 1.89 1.28 -2.85
CA PRO A 37 1.51 2.47 -2.12
C PRO A 37 0.72 2.15 -0.86
N GLY A 38 0.91 2.98 0.17
CA GLY A 38 0.00 3.05 1.31
C GLY A 38 -1.22 3.94 1.02
N TYR A 39 -1.62 4.76 1.99
CA TYR A 39 -2.72 5.71 1.85
C TYR A 39 -2.33 6.86 0.92
N VAL A 40 -3.03 6.98 -0.20
CA VAL A 40 -2.85 8.04 -1.19
C VAL A 40 -4.09 8.91 -1.25
N ARG A 41 -3.91 10.24 -1.20
CA ARG A 41 -4.98 11.22 -1.32
C ARG A 41 -5.54 11.22 -2.75
N THR A 42 -6.57 10.41 -2.97
CA THR A 42 -7.30 10.28 -4.24
C THR A 42 -8.77 10.01 -3.98
N ALA A 43 -9.62 10.24 -4.98
CA ALA A 43 -11.04 9.89 -4.91
C ALA A 43 -11.31 8.36 -4.84
N ALA A 44 -10.28 7.51 -4.95
CA ALA A 44 -10.47 6.05 -4.96
C ALA A 44 -11.04 5.52 -3.63
N HIS A 45 -10.58 6.04 -2.49
CA HIS A 45 -11.11 5.63 -1.18
C HIS A 45 -12.58 6.01 -1.03
N LYS A 46 -12.96 7.22 -1.44
CA LYS A 46 -14.36 7.67 -1.45
C LYS A 46 -15.24 6.78 -2.33
N ARG A 47 -14.79 6.45 -3.56
CA ARG A 47 -15.53 5.54 -4.46
C ARG A 47 -15.66 4.12 -3.92
N ALA A 48 -14.71 3.67 -3.10
CA ALA A 48 -14.75 2.36 -2.45
C ALA A 48 -15.58 2.35 -1.15
N GLY A 49 -16.25 3.45 -0.79
CA GLY A 49 -16.98 3.57 0.49
C GLY A 49 -16.06 3.61 1.71
N LEU A 50 -14.82 4.06 1.54
CA LEU A 50 -13.77 4.11 2.55
C LEU A 50 -13.40 5.56 2.93
N ASP A 51 -14.34 6.50 2.77
CA ASP A 51 -14.19 7.91 3.13
C ASP A 51 -13.88 8.11 4.63
N HIS A 52 -14.39 7.23 5.48
CA HIS A 52 -14.09 7.23 6.92
C HIS A 52 -12.59 7.11 7.23
N LEU A 53 -11.79 6.51 6.34
CA LEU A 53 -10.35 6.38 6.52
C LEU A 53 -9.65 7.73 6.58
N GLU A 54 -10.13 8.75 5.87
CA GLU A 54 -9.52 10.09 5.89
C GLU A 54 -9.55 10.71 7.29
N ARG A 55 -10.53 10.34 8.12
CA ARG A 55 -10.67 10.80 9.51
C ARG A 55 -9.93 9.90 10.51
N GLN A 56 -9.90 8.60 10.26
CA GLN A 56 -9.31 7.62 11.19
C GLN A 56 -7.78 7.55 11.07
N ILE A 57 -7.23 7.90 9.92
CA ILE A 57 -5.81 7.74 9.62
C ILE A 57 -5.09 9.08 9.77
N PRO A 58 -4.08 9.17 10.66
CA PRO A 58 -3.25 10.35 10.81
C PRO A 58 -2.77 10.95 9.49
N SER A 59 -2.88 12.28 9.37
CA SER A 59 -2.62 13.03 8.14
C SER A 59 -1.21 12.81 7.56
N TRP A 60 -0.21 12.56 8.42
CA TRP A 60 1.18 12.32 8.07
C TRP A 60 1.44 10.97 7.40
N MET A 61 0.51 10.00 7.50
CA MET A 61 0.62 8.75 6.74
C MET A 61 0.23 8.93 5.28
N TRP A 62 -0.65 9.89 4.97
CA TRP A 62 -1.15 10.07 3.61
C TRP A 62 -0.12 10.73 2.69
N ILE A 63 0.15 10.10 1.55
CA ILE A 63 0.95 10.71 0.48
C ILE A 63 0.07 11.30 -0.62
N THR A 64 0.62 12.20 -1.43
CA THR A 64 -0.07 12.74 -2.61
C THR A 64 0.01 11.77 -3.79
N ALA A 65 -0.93 11.87 -4.72
CA ALA A 65 -0.90 11.09 -5.96
C ALA A 65 0.37 11.40 -6.78
N GLN A 66 0.75 12.68 -6.84
CA GLN A 66 1.97 13.14 -7.52
C GLN A 66 3.22 12.51 -6.92
N GLN A 67 3.29 12.38 -5.58
CA GLN A 67 4.40 11.70 -4.91
C GLN A 67 4.43 10.21 -5.26
N ALA A 68 3.28 9.53 -5.21
CA ALA A 68 3.18 8.11 -5.53
C ALA A 68 3.67 7.81 -6.96
N VAL A 69 3.25 8.64 -7.94
CA VAL A 69 3.66 8.52 -9.34
C VAL A 69 5.15 8.79 -9.50
N ARG A 70 5.64 9.93 -9.00
CA ARG A 70 7.05 10.34 -9.14
C ARG A 70 8.02 9.31 -8.57
N GLU A 71 7.73 8.78 -7.38
CA GLU A 71 8.59 7.77 -6.75
C GLU A 71 8.51 6.42 -7.48
N THR A 72 7.35 6.08 -8.04
CA THR A 72 7.16 4.85 -8.82
C THR A 72 7.91 4.91 -10.15
N GLU A 73 7.75 6.00 -10.89
CA GLU A 73 8.44 6.25 -12.16
C GLU A 73 9.96 6.22 -11.97
N LYS A 74 10.47 6.91 -10.94
CA LYS A 74 11.90 6.89 -10.60
C LYS A 74 12.40 5.46 -10.31
N ALA A 75 11.60 4.64 -9.64
CA ALA A 75 11.98 3.25 -9.35
C ALA A 75 11.94 2.37 -10.61
N SER A 76 10.98 2.61 -11.51
CA SER A 76 10.85 1.93 -12.79
C SER A 76 12.03 2.23 -13.72
N LEU A 77 12.39 3.50 -13.88
CA LEU A 77 13.58 3.91 -14.64
C LEU A 77 14.88 3.34 -14.05
N ALA A 78 14.93 3.13 -12.73
CA ALA A 78 16.05 2.48 -12.04
C ALA A 78 15.98 0.94 -12.06
N LYS A 79 15.11 0.34 -12.87
CA LYS A 79 14.97 -1.12 -13.06
C LYS A 79 14.67 -1.88 -11.76
N LYS A 80 13.97 -1.26 -10.81
CA LYS A 80 13.65 -1.90 -9.52
C LYS A 80 12.45 -2.83 -9.67
N ALA A 81 12.54 -4.04 -9.14
CA ALA A 81 11.41 -4.99 -9.12
C ALA A 81 10.19 -4.48 -8.32
N SER A 82 10.41 -3.66 -7.28
CA SER A 82 9.33 -3.08 -6.49
C SER A 82 9.72 -1.80 -5.78
N ILE A 83 8.71 -1.04 -5.35
CA ILE A 83 8.86 0.20 -4.59
C ILE A 83 7.70 0.38 -3.62
N ILE A 84 8.00 0.94 -2.45
CA ILE A 84 7.01 1.46 -1.50
C ILE A 84 7.13 2.99 -1.55
N PRO A 85 6.21 3.69 -2.24
CA PRO A 85 6.20 5.15 -2.28
C PRO A 85 5.91 5.74 -0.90
N GLY A 86 6.58 6.84 -0.58
CA GLY A 86 6.45 7.53 0.70
C GLY A 86 7.45 7.02 1.74
N ARG A 87 8.34 7.90 2.17
CA ARG A 87 9.37 7.57 3.20
C ARG A 87 8.73 7.10 4.51
N VAL A 88 7.57 7.65 4.85
CA VAL A 88 6.77 7.25 6.02
C VAL A 88 6.53 5.74 6.06
N TYR A 89 6.18 5.12 4.93
CA TYR A 89 5.89 3.69 4.86
C TYR A 89 7.15 2.84 4.88
N ARG A 90 8.27 3.36 4.38
CA ARG A 90 9.57 2.69 4.46
C ARG A 90 10.04 2.55 5.91
N PHE A 91 9.82 3.57 6.73
CA PHE A 91 10.16 3.57 8.15
C PHE A 91 9.12 2.88 9.03
N ALA A 92 7.83 2.94 8.65
CA ALA A 92 6.76 2.25 9.39
C ALA A 92 6.72 0.74 9.13
N ARG A 93 7.27 0.24 8.01
CA ARG A 93 7.26 -1.18 7.63
C ARG A 93 7.69 -2.16 8.75
N PRO A 94 8.82 -1.96 9.47
CA PRO A 94 9.19 -2.84 10.58
C PRO A 94 8.18 -2.84 11.74
N PHE A 95 7.43 -1.75 11.93
CA PHE A 95 6.46 -1.61 13.02
C PHE A 95 5.04 -2.08 12.64
N LEU A 96 4.69 -2.04 11.34
CA LEU A 96 3.38 -2.47 10.82
C LEU A 96 3.15 -3.99 10.90
N GLY A 97 4.21 -4.78 11.05
CA GLY A 97 4.14 -6.24 11.25
C GLY A 97 4.05 -6.68 12.72
N LEU A 98 4.15 -5.75 13.68
CA LEU A 98 4.04 -6.07 15.10
C LEU A 98 2.55 -6.20 15.49
N ASN A 99 2.23 -7.16 16.36
CA ASN A 99 0.87 -7.37 16.89
C ASN A 99 0.26 -6.13 17.57
N ILE A 100 1.08 -5.12 17.86
CA ILE A 100 0.66 -3.80 18.36
C ILE A 100 -0.08 -3.02 17.26
N ALA A 101 0.36 -3.10 16.00
CA ALA A 101 -0.31 -2.44 14.88
C ALA A 101 -1.68 -3.04 14.59
N THR A 102 -1.84 -4.36 14.74
CA THR A 102 -3.13 -5.04 14.62
C THR A 102 -4.05 -4.74 15.81
N SER A 103 -3.53 -4.65 17.03
CA SER A 103 -4.30 -4.22 18.21
C SER A 103 -4.74 -2.76 18.14
N LEU A 104 -3.86 -1.85 17.69
CA LEU A 104 -4.19 -0.44 17.48
C LEU A 104 -5.22 -0.26 16.34
N TRP A 105 -5.08 -1.03 15.25
CA TRP A 105 -6.07 -1.06 14.18
C TRP A 105 -7.43 -1.60 14.67
N GLY A 106 -7.42 -2.64 15.51
CA GLY A 106 -8.61 -3.19 16.14
C GLY A 106 -9.30 -2.19 17.07
N ALA A 107 -8.52 -1.43 17.84
CA ALA A 107 -9.04 -0.39 18.73
C ALA A 107 -9.66 0.79 17.96
N LEU A 108 -9.02 1.24 16.88
CA LEU A 108 -9.53 2.33 16.02
C LEU A 108 -10.79 1.94 15.22
N ASN A 109 -10.94 0.65 14.90
CA ASN A 109 -12.01 0.14 14.03
C ASN A 109 -13.17 -0.52 14.81
N ARG A 110 -13.18 -0.34 16.14
CA ARG A 110 -14.25 -0.79 17.03
C ARG A 110 -15.46 0.14 16.87
N ARG A 111 -16.49 -0.31 16.14
CA ARG A 111 -17.79 0.38 16.08
C ARG A 111 -18.33 0.51 17.52
N LYS A 112 -18.71 1.72 17.94
CA LYS A 112 -19.62 1.88 19.08
C LYS A 112 -20.97 1.28 18.65
N ASN A 113 -21.37 0.17 19.25
CA ASN A 113 -22.78 -0.23 19.28
C ASN A 113 -23.51 0.86 20.06
N THR A 114 -24.15 1.78 19.35
CA THR A 114 -25.26 2.54 19.91
C THR A 114 -26.48 1.62 19.83
N ASN A 115 -27.05 1.31 21.01
CA ASN A 115 -28.35 0.68 21.16
C ASN A 115 -29.41 1.39 20.34
#